data_AF-A0A928W822-F1
#
_entry.id   AF-A0A928W822-F1
#
_cell.length_a   1.000
_cell.length_b   1.000
_cell.length_c   1.000
_cell.angle_alpha   90.00
_cell.angle_beta   90.00
_cell.angle_gamma   90.00
#
_symmetry.space_group_name_H-M   'P 1'
#
loop_
_entity.id
_entity.type
_entity.pdbx_description
1 polymer ?
#
loop_
_entity_poly.entity_id
_entity_poly.type
_entity_poly.pdbx_seq_one_letter_code
_entity_poly.pdbx_strand_id
1 'polypeptide(L)' 'MGLSQRQLCEYFGWDYRTIAQEAKAKKLSTHEYVQQKTGWILREEVYYPPFNHSEAIEANHSFNN' A
#
# COMPACT_ATOMS: atom_id res chain seq x y z
N MET A 1 2.33 -4.81 -11.23
CA MET A 1 3.06 -3.55 -11.47
C MET A 1 2.87 -2.67 -10.24
N GLY A 2 3.95 -2.14 -9.66
CA GLY A 2 3.86 -1.25 -8.51
C GLY A 2 3.72 0.22 -8.92
N LEU A 3 3.30 1.07 -7.99
CA LEU A 3 3.09 2.51 -8.20
C LEU A 3 4.05 3.34 -7.34
N SER A 4 4.63 4.39 -7.92
CA SER A 4 5.33 5.41 -7.12
C SER A 4 4.33 6.15 -6.21
N GLN A 5 4.83 6.84 -5.17
CA GLN A 5 3.96 7.59 -4.26
C GLN A 5 3.07 8.61 -4.99
N ARG A 6 3.60 9.27 -6.02
CA ARG A 6 2.85 10.24 -6.83
C ARG A 6 1.72 9.56 -7.60
N GLN A 7 2.04 8.48 -8.32
CA GLN A 7 1.05 7.71 -9.07
C GLN A 7 -0.01 7.10 -8.16
N LEU A 8 0.38 6.68 -6.95
CA LEU A 8 -0.56 6.17 -5.96
C LEU A 8 -1.53 7.26 -5.50
N CYS A 9 -1.03 8.47 -5.22
CA CYS A 9 -1.90 9.60 -4.88
C CYS A 9 -2.85 9.93 -6.03
N GLU A 10 -2.37 9.96 -7.27
CA GLU A 10 -3.20 10.18 -8.46
C GLU A 10 -4.26 9.07 -8.63
N TYR A 11 -3.89 7.81 -8.42
CA TYR A 11 -4.79 6.66 -8.48
C TYR A 11 -5.96 6.76 -7.49
N PHE A 12 -5.70 7.26 -6.27
CA PHE A 12 -6.74 7.49 -5.26
C PHE A 12 -7.40 8.87 -5.34
N GLY A 13 -6.99 9.73 -6.26
CA GLY A 13 -7.47 11.12 -6.35
C GLY A 13 -7.10 11.97 -5.14
N TRP A 14 -5.96 11.69 -4.50
CA TRP A 14 -5.48 12.40 -3.32
C TRP A 14 -4.48 13.49 -3.67
N ASP A 15 -4.57 14.61 -2.96
CA ASP A 15 -3.53 15.65 -2.99
C ASP A 15 -2.37 15.26 -2.07
N TYR A 16 -1.15 15.26 -2.62
CA TYR A 16 0.06 14.91 -1.89
C TYR A 16 0.30 15.79 -0.65
N ARG A 17 -0.01 17.09 -0.72
CA ARG A 17 0.20 18.02 0.41
C ARG A 17 -0.76 17.69 1.54
N THR A 18 -2.01 17.35 1.22
CA THR A 18 -2.97 16.88 2.21
C THR A 18 -2.47 15.62 2.90
N ILE A 19 -2.01 14.61 2.15
CA ILE A 19 -1.47 13.37 2.73
C ILE A 19 -0.28 13.64 3.65
N ALA A 20 0.64 14.53 3.26
CA ALA A 20 1.78 14.90 4.10
C ALA A 20 1.35 15.66 5.38
N GLN A 21 0.34 16.52 5.30
CA GLN A 21 -0.22 17.20 6.46
C GLN A 21 -0.93 16.23 7.42
N GLU A 22 -1.72 15.31 6.90
CA GLU A 22 -2.39 14.27 7.69
C GLU A 22 -1.39 13.35 8.38
N ALA A 23 -0.34 12.93 7.66
CA ALA A 23 0.75 12.14 8.23
C ALA A 23 1.44 12.89 9.38
N LYS A 24 1.78 14.17 9.17
CA LYS A 24 2.39 15.03 10.19
C LYS A 24 1.48 15.21 11.40
N ALA A 25 0.19 15.41 11.21
CA ALA A 25 -0.79 15.53 12.30
C ALA A 25 -0.86 14.26 13.15
N LYS A 26 -0.62 13.09 12.54
CA LYS A 26 -0.56 11.79 13.22
C LYS A 26 0.84 11.42 13.72
N LYS A 27 1.84 12.30 13.56
CA LYS A 27 3.26 12.03 13.87
C LYS A 27 3.80 10.78 13.16
N LEU A 28 3.32 10.52 11.96
CA LEU A 28 3.77 9.42 11.10
C LEU A 28 4.55 9.97 9.91
N SER A 29 5.43 9.14 9.34
CA SER A 29 5.97 9.41 8.01
C SER A 29 4.86 9.30 6.97
N THR A 30 4.98 10.05 5.87
CA THR A 30 4.01 9.97 4.77
C THR A 30 3.87 8.53 4.26
N HIS A 31 4.99 7.79 4.22
CA HIS A 31 4.96 6.38 3.83
C HIS A 31 4.17 5.51 4.79
N GLU A 32 4.42 5.61 6.09
CA GLU A 32 3.69 4.85 7.11
C GLU A 32 2.19 5.19 7.10
N TYR A 33 1.86 6.46 6.98
CA TYR A 33 0.48 6.91 6.90
C TYR A 33 -0.24 6.35 5.66
N VAL A 34 0.40 6.38 4.49
CA VAL A 34 -0.14 5.80 3.26
C VAL A 34 -0.35 4.30 3.42
N GLN A 35 0.64 3.56 3.94
CA GLN A 35 0.53 2.11 4.14
C GLN A 35 -0.59 1.75 5.13
N GLN A 36 -0.76 2.52 6.22
CA GLN A 36 -1.88 2.33 7.16
C GLN A 36 -3.24 2.66 6.53
N LYS A 37 -3.30 3.69 5.67
CA LYS A 37 -4.55 4.16 5.06
C LYS A 37 -5.03 3.25 3.92
N THR A 38 -4.13 2.71 3.12
CA THR A 38 -4.46 1.90 1.93
C THR A 38 -4.24 0.40 2.11
N GLY A 39 -3.40 0.00 3.07
CA GLY A 39 -2.89 -1.37 3.17
C GLY A 39 -1.83 -1.71 2.12
N TRP A 40 -1.44 -0.78 1.24
CA TRP A 40 -0.38 -1.00 0.27
C TRP A 40 0.97 -1.07 0.97
N ILE A 41 1.90 -1.85 0.43
CA ILE A 41 3.22 -2.06 1.01
C ILE A 41 4.27 -1.37 0.15
N LEU A 42 5.13 -0.57 0.76
CA LEU A 42 6.27 0.06 0.10
C LEU A 42 7.43 -0.94 0.03
N ARG A 43 7.94 -1.21 -1.18
CA ARG A 43 9.17 -1.99 -1.42
C ARG A 43 9.99 -1.30 -2.48
N GLU A 44 11.28 -1.07 -2.23
CA GLU A 44 12.20 -0.45 -3.19
C GLU A 44 11.63 0.85 -3.78
N GLU A 45 11.09 1.73 -2.93
CA GLU A 45 10.48 3.02 -3.32
C GLU A 45 9.18 2.93 -4.17
N VAL A 46 8.63 1.72 -4.33
CA VAL A 46 7.41 1.47 -5.08
C VAL A 46 6.34 0.81 -4.19
N TYR A 47 5.10 1.29 -4.29
CA TYR A 47 3.96 0.73 -3.57
C TYR A 47 3.31 -0.41 -4.35
N TYR A 48 3.03 -1.49 -3.64
CA TYR A 48 2.31 -2.64 -4.15
C TYR A 48 0.99 -2.78 -3.39
N PRO A 49 -0.13 -3.09 -4.07
CA PRO A 49 -1.36 -3.39 -3.38
C PRO A 49 -1.14 -4.54 -2.40
N PRO A 50 -1.87 -4.59 -1.27
CA PRO A 50 -1.87 -5.78 -0.45
C PRO A 50 -2.30 -6.92 -1.36
N PHE A 51 -1.48 -7.98 -1.44
CA PHE A 51 -1.85 -9.15 -2.24
C PHE A 51 -3.25 -9.58 -1.82
N ASN A 52 -4.19 -9.59 -2.76
CA ASN A 52 -5.50 -10.16 -2.50
C ASN A 52 -5.27 -11.57 -1.96
N HIS A 53 -5.89 -11.85 -0.83
CA HIS A 53 -5.94 -13.13 -0.14
C HIS A 53 -6.59 -14.26 -0.97
N SER A 54 -6.68 -14.11 -2.30
CA SER A 54 -7.24 -15.08 -3.25
C SER A 54 -6.19 -16.02 -3.82
N GLU A 55 -4.89 -15.72 -3.73
CA GLU A 55 -3.83 -16.64 -4.20
C GLU A 55 -3.03 -17.31 -3.07
N ALA A 56 -3.22 -16.90 -1.81
CA ALA A 56 -2.59 -17.56 -0.66
C ALA A 56 -3.33 -18.83 -0.18
N ILE A 57 -4.51 -19.11 -0.72
CA ILE A 57 -5.37 -20.26 -0.33
C ILE A 57 -5.27 -21.43 -1.33
N GLU A 58 -4.45 -21.36 -2.38
CA GLU A 58 -4.26 -22.52 -3.31
C GLU A 58 -2.84 -23.13 -3.26
N ALA A 59 -1.93 -22.61 -2.44
CA ALA A 59 -0.60 -23.21 -2.26
C ALA A 59 -0.52 -24.25 -1.11
N ASN A 60 -1.54 -24.34 -0.25
CA ASN A 60 -1.53 -25.23 0.93
C ASN A 60 -2.52 -26.41 0.87
N HIS A 61 -3.28 -26.58 -0.23
CA HIS A 61 -4.25 -27.68 -0.38
C HIS A 61 -3.80 -28.80 -1.34
N SER A 62 -2.59 -28.74 -1.90
CA SER A 62 -2.07 -29.78 -2.82
C SER A 62 -1.05 -30.75 -2.19
N PHE A 63 -0.86 -30.72 -0.86
CA PHE A 63 -0.02 -31.68 -0.14
C PHE A 63 -0.85 -32.49 0.86
N ASN A 64 -1.78 -33.31 0.39
CA ASN A 64 -2.27 -34.52 1.07
C ASN A 64 -3.17 -35.29 0.10
N ASN A 65 -2.54 -36.09 -0.77
CA ASN A 65 -3.14 -37.27 -1.37
C ASN A 65 -2.15 -38.43 -1.28
#